data_AF-A0A6A5F9Z9-F1
#
_entry.id   AF-A0A6A5F9Z9-F1
#
_cell.length_a   1.000
_cell.length_b   1.000
_cell.length_c   1.000
_cell.angle_alpha   90.00
_cell.angle_beta   90.00
_cell.angle_gamma   90.00
#
_symmetry.space_group_name_H-M   'P 1'
#
loop_
_entity.id
_entity.type
_entity.pdbx_description
1 polymer ?
#
loop_
_entity_poly.entity_id
_entity_poly.type
_entity_poly.pdbx_seq_one_letter_code
_entity_poly.pdbx_strand_id
1 'polypeptide(L)'
;MATILTNCVFMTMINPPAWIKTLDHVFTAVYTFEAVIKVASRGFCLGKFSFFRDPWNWLDVLVILSACVEEFVYLGISPIFRILKIIPLIPGLKKTVGDLAQSVKRLAGVIGLMVFCLIFFALIGQQLFMGALMNKCVMWTLASNSGNTDIDFNDFKINHLNHYYLPGVLDALRCGNSSDAGHCPEGFTCLRAGSNPNYGYTSFDSFGWSLLSMIRLMSKDFWENLVHLLLRAAGKFAVILFVVLVFPGCFCVLSLAVAVVAMACSEAGVSEATDREEEFSRIVAVLKRREEEEDGREASRAALTEDQENNMEGVDEKQRTCPPCWFVLANFLLKWNCCGCWRWLKQRLYAFVTNPFFDLGIVVCIVLNTVFMSLDHYPMTEKFWQILGEANLVFSAIFAAEMVLKLVAMDPYGYFQTHCIPDTSFTQNS
;
A
#
# COMPACT_ATOMS: atom_id res chain seq x y z
N MET A 1 -23.29 0.69 2.77
CA MET A 1 -22.13 -0.05 2.23
C MET A 1 -22.22 -0.22 0.72
N ALA A 2 -23.22 -0.94 0.19
CA ALA A 2 -23.38 -1.12 -1.26
C ALA A 2 -23.39 0.20 -2.05
N THR A 3 -24.09 1.23 -1.56
CA THR A 3 -24.18 2.56 -2.19
C THR A 3 -22.83 3.27 -2.37
N ILE A 4 -21.93 3.13 -1.39
CA ILE A 4 -20.59 3.72 -1.44
C ILE A 4 -19.71 2.94 -2.42
N LEU A 5 -19.76 1.61 -2.40
CA LEU A 5 -19.01 0.77 -3.33
C LEU A 5 -19.45 1.01 -4.79
N THR A 6 -20.76 1.12 -5.04
CA THR A 6 -21.27 1.46 -6.38
C THR A 6 -20.82 2.85 -6.80
N ASN A 7 -20.83 3.83 -5.89
CA ASN A 7 -20.35 5.19 -6.17
C ASN A 7 -18.85 5.19 -6.54
N CYS A 8 -18.01 4.46 -5.79
CA CYS A 8 -16.59 4.30 -6.10
C CYS A 8 -16.36 3.71 -7.49
N VAL A 9 -17.15 2.72 -7.93
CA VAL A 9 -17.05 2.16 -9.28
C VAL A 9 -17.40 3.21 -10.34
N PHE A 10 -18.48 3.98 -10.16
CA PHE A 10 -18.87 5.03 -11.11
C PHE A 10 -17.83 6.15 -11.20
N MET A 11 -17.13 6.47 -10.11
CA MET A 11 -16.04 7.45 -10.10
C MET A 11 -14.82 7.05 -10.93
N THR A 12 -14.63 5.77 -11.23
CA THR A 12 -13.52 5.30 -12.07
C THR A 12 -13.77 5.49 -13.56
N MET A 13 -15.00 5.87 -13.97
CA MET A 13 -15.33 6.05 -15.37
C MET A 13 -14.77 7.38 -15.90
N ILE A 14 -13.85 7.31 -16.87
CA ILE A 14 -13.18 8.48 -17.45
C ILE A 14 -14.15 9.35 -18.26
N ASN A 15 -15.11 8.75 -18.97
CA ASN A 15 -16.11 9.44 -19.79
C ASN A 15 -17.52 9.13 -19.28
N PRO A 16 -18.04 9.90 -18.31
CA PRO A 16 -19.33 9.60 -17.72
C PRO A 16 -20.49 9.96 -18.68
N PRO A 17 -21.39 9.04 -19.00
CA PRO A 17 -22.63 9.36 -19.72
C PRO A 17 -23.57 10.27 -18.91
N ALA A 18 -24.49 10.96 -19.60
CA ALA A 18 -25.35 11.99 -19.00
C ALA A 18 -26.18 11.55 -17.78
N TRP A 19 -26.55 10.26 -17.69
CA TRP A 19 -27.31 9.70 -16.56
C TRP A 19 -26.50 9.62 -15.25
N ILE A 20 -25.17 9.73 -15.30
CA ILE A 20 -24.35 9.73 -14.09
C ILE A 20 -24.62 10.96 -13.23
N LYS A 21 -24.98 12.11 -13.83
CA LYS A 21 -25.41 13.29 -13.05
C LYS A 21 -26.65 13.01 -12.20
N THR A 22 -27.59 12.24 -12.74
CA THR A 22 -28.78 11.80 -11.99
C THR A 22 -28.37 10.87 -10.85
N LEU A 23 -27.43 9.95 -11.09
CA LEU A 23 -26.90 9.09 -10.03
C LEU A 23 -26.15 9.86 -8.94
N ASP A 24 -25.40 10.91 -9.29
CA ASP A 24 -24.72 11.77 -8.31
C ASP A 24 -25.71 12.47 -7.37
N HIS A 25 -26.84 12.92 -7.90
CA HIS A 25 -27.93 13.47 -7.09
C HIS A 25 -28.57 12.40 -6.21
N VAL A 26 -28.78 11.18 -6.73
CA VAL A 26 -29.28 10.05 -5.93
C VAL A 26 -28.31 9.71 -4.80
N PHE A 27 -27.00 9.63 -5.05
CA PHE A 27 -26.01 9.36 -4.01
C PHE A 27 -25.97 10.47 -2.95
N THR A 28 -26.03 11.73 -3.38
CA THR A 28 -26.08 12.87 -2.46
C THR A 28 -27.34 12.81 -1.59
N ALA A 29 -28.50 12.50 -2.17
CA ALA A 29 -29.76 12.34 -1.45
C ALA A 29 -29.71 11.18 -0.42
N VAL A 30 -29.06 10.06 -0.76
CA VAL A 30 -28.85 8.96 0.20
C VAL A 30 -27.97 9.40 1.36
N TYR A 31 -26.92 10.18 1.10
CA TYR A 31 -26.01 10.66 2.14
C TYR A 31 -26.62 11.73 3.04
N THR A 32 -27.44 12.64 2.47
CA THR A 32 -28.20 13.61 3.26
C THR A 32 -29.23 12.91 4.14
N PHE A 33 -29.94 11.92 3.60
CA PHE A 33 -30.90 11.14 4.37
C PHE A 33 -30.25 10.39 5.54
N GLU A 34 -29.09 9.76 5.31
CA GLU A 34 -28.30 9.12 6.37
C GLU A 34 -27.92 10.11 7.48
N ALA A 35 -27.44 11.31 7.12
CA ALA A 35 -27.08 12.34 8.09
C ALA A 35 -28.29 12.87 8.86
N VAL A 36 -29.43 13.08 8.19
CA VAL A 36 -30.69 13.50 8.82
C VAL A 36 -31.15 12.48 9.85
N ILE A 37 -31.12 11.18 9.53
CA ILE A 37 -31.45 10.11 10.49
C ILE A 37 -30.50 10.16 11.70
N LYS A 38 -29.19 10.31 11.49
CA LYS A 38 -28.21 10.38 12.58
C LYS A 38 -28.43 11.61 13.47
N VAL A 39 -28.73 12.76 12.88
CA VAL A 39 -29.05 14.00 13.62
C VAL A 39 -30.36 13.86 14.39
N ALA A 40 -31.41 13.29 13.79
CA ALA A 40 -32.69 13.08 14.44
C ALA A 40 -32.60 12.10 15.63
N SER A 41 -31.82 11.02 15.49
CA SER A 41 -31.66 10.01 16.55
C SER A 41 -30.81 10.48 17.73
N ARG A 42 -29.88 11.42 17.53
CA ARG A 42 -28.90 11.86 18.54
C ARG A 42 -29.14 13.26 19.09
N GLY A 43 -29.99 14.05 18.43
CA GLY A 43 -30.23 15.45 18.76
C GLY A 43 -29.19 16.40 18.13
N PHE A 44 -29.61 17.66 17.95
CA PHE A 44 -28.87 18.64 17.16
C PHE A 44 -27.61 19.18 17.88
N CYS A 45 -27.74 19.75 19.09
CA CYS A 45 -26.61 20.37 19.81
C CYS A 45 -26.67 20.39 21.36
N LEU A 46 -27.80 20.06 22.01
CA LEU A 46 -27.98 20.24 23.47
C LEU A 46 -28.24 18.89 24.15
N GLY A 47 -27.16 18.13 24.38
CA GLY A 47 -27.21 16.88 25.12
C GLY A 47 -25.87 16.14 25.15
N LYS A 48 -25.69 15.24 26.14
CA LYS A 48 -24.47 14.41 26.31
C LYS A 48 -24.19 13.48 25.12
N PHE A 49 -25.18 13.23 24.24
CA PHE A 49 -25.12 12.37 23.05
C PHE A 49 -25.22 13.15 21.72
N SER A 50 -24.58 14.32 21.60
CA SER A 50 -24.71 15.19 20.42
C SER A 50 -23.98 14.69 19.17
N PHE A 51 -24.60 14.85 17.99
CA PHE A 51 -24.09 14.42 16.68
C PHE A 51 -22.67 14.92 16.34
N PHE A 52 -22.34 16.17 16.68
CA PHE A 52 -21.04 16.79 16.36
C PHE A 52 -19.86 16.35 17.24
N ARG A 53 -20.09 15.57 18.29
CA ARG A 53 -19.02 15.12 19.19
C ARG A 53 -18.18 14.00 18.58
N ASP A 54 -18.77 13.22 17.68
CA ASP A 54 -18.03 12.20 16.92
C ASP A 54 -17.29 12.86 15.74
N PRO A 55 -15.95 12.76 15.65
CA PRO A 55 -15.18 13.36 14.57
C PRO A 55 -15.51 12.75 13.19
N TRP A 56 -16.13 11.57 13.17
CA TRP A 56 -16.55 10.90 11.94
C TRP A 56 -17.85 11.45 11.37
N ASN A 57 -18.72 12.00 12.21
CA ASN A 57 -19.95 12.66 11.75
C ASN A 57 -19.63 14.03 11.10
N TRP A 58 -18.47 14.63 11.41
CA TRP A 58 -17.97 15.80 10.67
C TRP A 58 -17.65 15.47 9.22
N LEU A 59 -17.21 14.24 8.91
CA LEU A 59 -16.99 13.80 7.54
C LEU A 59 -18.32 13.72 6.76
N ASP A 60 -19.39 13.23 7.39
CA ASP A 60 -20.72 13.21 6.76
C ASP A 60 -21.20 14.63 6.41
N VAL A 61 -20.98 15.60 7.30
CA VAL A 61 -21.31 17.02 7.05
C VAL A 61 -20.44 17.60 5.95
N LEU A 62 -19.14 17.30 5.94
CA LEU A 62 -18.21 17.78 4.92
C LEU A 62 -18.59 17.27 3.53
N VAL A 63 -18.96 16.00 3.41
CA VAL A 63 -19.42 15.42 2.14
C VAL A 63 -20.67 16.14 1.63
N ILE A 64 -21.66 16.36 2.49
CA ILE A 64 -22.90 17.07 2.13
C ILE A 64 -22.60 18.53 1.75
N LEU A 65 -21.79 19.22 2.55
CA LEU A 65 -21.40 20.61 2.28
C LEU A 65 -20.66 20.73 0.94
N SER A 66 -19.71 19.83 0.67
CA SER A 66 -18.98 19.81 -0.61
C SER A 66 -19.91 19.58 -1.81
N ALA A 67 -20.95 18.76 -1.65
CA ALA A 67 -21.94 18.50 -2.69
C ALA A 67 -22.90 19.70 -2.89
N CYS A 68 -23.31 20.37 -1.82
CA CYS A 68 -24.09 21.60 -1.90
C CYS A 68 -23.30 22.73 -2.59
N VAL A 69 -22.00 22.88 -2.27
CA VAL A 69 -21.14 23.89 -2.91
C VAL A 69 -21.02 23.65 -4.41
N GLU A 70 -20.98 22.40 -4.87
CA GLU A 70 -20.93 22.07 -6.30
C GLU A 70 -22.19 22.44 -7.09
N GLU A 71 -23.34 22.55 -6.42
CA GLU A 71 -24.57 23.05 -7.03
C GLU A 71 -24.49 24.55 -7.33
N PHE A 72 -23.72 25.30 -6.52
CA PHE A 72 -23.50 26.74 -6.70
C PHE A 72 -22.27 27.06 -7.56
N VAL A 73 -21.18 26.28 -7.44
CA VAL A 73 -19.90 26.52 -8.13
C VAL A 73 -19.31 25.18 -8.59
N TYR A 74 -19.10 25.02 -9.90
CA TYR A 74 -18.49 23.81 -10.45
C TYR A 74 -16.98 23.75 -10.13
N LEU A 75 -16.62 23.17 -8.97
CA LEU A 75 -15.24 23.04 -8.52
C LEU A 75 -14.61 21.67 -8.81
N GLY A 76 -15.40 20.61 -9.06
CA GLY A 76 -14.91 19.28 -9.45
C GLY A 76 -14.16 18.50 -8.36
N ILE A 77 -14.22 18.95 -7.10
CA ILE A 77 -13.45 18.37 -5.97
C ILE A 77 -14.34 17.47 -5.07
N SER A 78 -15.67 17.57 -5.11
CA SER A 78 -16.57 16.74 -4.29
C SER A 78 -16.36 15.23 -4.45
N PRO A 79 -16.00 14.69 -5.63
CA PRO A 79 -15.73 13.27 -5.78
C PRO A 79 -14.76 12.68 -4.75
N ILE A 80 -13.73 13.44 -4.40
CA ILE A 80 -12.67 13.01 -3.49
C ILE A 80 -13.24 12.81 -2.08
N PHE A 81 -14.04 13.75 -1.59
CA PHE A 81 -14.61 13.68 -0.24
C PHE A 81 -15.61 12.53 -0.07
N ARG A 82 -16.34 12.17 -1.13
CA ARG A 82 -17.29 11.05 -1.12
C ARG A 82 -16.58 9.71 -0.91
N ILE A 83 -15.37 9.54 -1.43
CA ILE A 83 -14.56 8.32 -1.27
C ILE A 83 -14.14 8.14 0.20
N LEU A 84 -13.81 9.22 0.92
CA LEU A 84 -13.40 9.16 2.33
C LEU A 84 -14.50 8.56 3.23
N LYS A 85 -15.77 8.59 2.81
CA LYS A 85 -16.90 8.00 3.55
C LYS A 85 -16.81 6.48 3.71
N ILE A 86 -15.94 5.80 2.97
CA ILE A 86 -15.66 4.37 3.19
C ILE A 86 -15.01 4.10 4.56
N ILE A 87 -14.25 5.06 5.09
CA ILE A 87 -13.51 4.93 6.36
C ILE A 87 -14.43 4.71 7.56
N PRO A 88 -15.43 5.58 7.85
CA PRO A 88 -16.33 5.37 8.99
C PRO A 88 -17.31 4.21 8.81
N LEU A 89 -17.48 3.69 7.58
CA LEU A 89 -18.41 2.61 7.27
C LEU A 89 -17.88 1.23 7.70
N ILE A 90 -16.57 1.00 7.57
CA ILE A 90 -15.94 -0.27 7.92
C ILE A 90 -15.31 -0.12 9.33
N PRO A 91 -15.80 -0.85 10.35
CA PRO A 91 -15.33 -0.68 11.72
C PRO A 91 -13.83 -0.95 11.87
N GLY A 92 -13.29 -1.92 11.10
CA GLY A 92 -11.84 -2.17 11.04
C GLY A 92 -11.05 -0.97 10.51
N LEU A 93 -11.52 -0.30 9.46
CA LEU A 93 -10.83 0.83 8.83
C LEU A 93 -10.82 2.07 9.73
N LYS A 94 -11.90 2.29 10.48
CA LYS A 94 -11.99 3.33 11.52
C LYS A 94 -10.90 3.16 12.60
N LYS A 95 -10.71 1.93 13.08
CA LYS A 95 -9.67 1.59 14.06
C LYS A 95 -8.27 1.86 13.47
N THR A 96 -7.99 1.32 12.29
CA THR A 96 -6.67 1.49 11.65
C THR A 96 -6.29 2.94 11.37
N VAL A 97 -7.25 3.80 10.97
CA VAL A 97 -6.96 5.23 10.73
C VAL A 97 -6.71 5.97 12.06
N GLY A 98 -7.42 5.59 13.12
CA GLY A 98 -7.16 6.11 14.46
C GLY A 98 -5.75 5.74 14.95
N ASP A 99 -5.37 4.47 14.79
CA ASP A 99 -4.06 3.96 15.18
C ASP A 99 -2.93 4.60 14.35
N LEU A 100 -3.16 4.80 13.04
CA LEU A 100 -2.24 5.52 12.17
C LEU A 100 -2.08 6.98 12.59
N ALA A 101 -3.18 7.69 12.86
CA ALA A 101 -3.13 9.07 13.31
C ALA A 101 -2.40 9.21 14.64
N GLN A 102 -2.57 8.24 15.55
CA GLN A 102 -1.83 8.19 16.80
C GLN A 102 -0.33 7.93 16.58
N SER A 103 0.01 7.07 15.62
CA SER A 103 1.40 6.80 15.24
C SER A 103 2.09 8.06 14.67
N VAL A 104 1.39 8.85 13.84
CA VAL A 104 1.91 10.11 13.30
C VAL A 104 2.20 11.12 14.41
N LYS A 105 1.33 11.23 15.43
CA LYS A 105 1.57 12.12 16.58
C LYS A 105 2.84 11.76 17.35
N ARG A 106 3.15 10.46 17.49
CA ARG A 106 4.39 10.00 18.12
C ARG A 106 5.62 10.34 17.28
N LEU A 107 5.48 10.31 15.95
CA LEU A 107 6.53 10.69 14.99
C LEU A 107 6.72 12.21 14.84
N ALA A 108 5.84 13.05 15.41
CA ALA A 108 5.86 14.49 15.20
C ALA A 108 7.19 15.16 15.59
N GLY A 109 7.86 14.69 16.65
CA GLY A 109 9.16 15.21 17.06
C GLY A 109 10.26 14.95 16.02
N VAL A 110 10.27 13.73 15.45
CA VAL A 110 11.19 13.36 14.36
C VAL A 110 10.89 14.15 13.10
N ILE A 111 9.63 14.23 12.72
CA ILE A 111 9.20 14.99 11.54
C ILE A 111 9.62 16.47 11.70
N GLY A 112 9.49 17.05 12.90
CA GLY A 112 9.98 18.39 13.21
C GLY A 112 11.50 18.53 13.03
N LEU A 113 12.28 17.56 13.54
CA LEU A 113 13.74 17.53 13.34
C LEU A 113 14.12 17.39 11.87
N MET A 114 13.44 16.51 11.11
CA MET A 114 13.66 16.33 9.68
C MET A 114 13.40 17.62 8.90
N VAL A 115 12.27 18.27 9.17
CA VAL A 115 11.91 19.55 8.53
C VAL A 115 12.94 20.63 8.88
N PHE A 116 13.37 20.71 10.14
CA PHE A 116 14.42 21.65 10.56
C PHE A 116 15.75 21.44 9.82
N CYS A 117 16.22 20.20 9.73
CA CYS A 117 17.44 19.87 8.99
C CYS A 117 17.31 20.19 7.48
N LEU A 118 16.16 19.89 6.88
CA LEU A 118 15.87 20.23 5.47
C LEU A 118 15.92 21.73 5.21
N ILE A 119 15.34 22.53 6.11
CA ILE A 119 15.38 24.00 6.02
C ILE A 119 16.82 24.50 6.10
N PHE A 120 17.60 24.00 7.05
CA PHE A 120 19.00 24.39 7.21
C PHE A 120 19.83 24.10 5.95
N PHE A 121 19.71 22.90 5.39
CA PHE A 121 20.40 22.54 4.16
C PHE A 121 19.88 23.27 2.92
N ALA A 122 18.59 23.57 2.85
CA ALA A 122 18.00 24.39 1.78
C ALA A 122 18.54 25.82 1.80
N LEU A 123 18.78 26.40 2.98
CA LEU A 123 19.42 27.71 3.09
C LEU A 123 20.87 27.66 2.61
N ILE A 124 21.65 26.65 3.02
CA ILE A 124 23.03 26.47 2.53
C ILE A 124 23.04 26.30 1.00
N GLY A 125 22.18 25.43 0.46
CA GLY A 125 22.07 25.19 -0.99
C GLY A 125 21.68 26.45 -1.77
N GLN A 126 20.73 27.23 -1.24
CA GLN A 126 20.34 28.51 -1.83
C GLN A 126 21.54 29.47 -1.86
N GLN A 127 22.24 29.67 -0.74
CA GLN A 127 23.35 30.64 -0.68
C GLN A 127 24.52 30.27 -1.61
N LEU A 128 24.76 28.97 -1.82
CA LEU A 128 25.88 28.51 -2.64
C LEU A 128 25.55 28.42 -4.14
N PHE A 129 24.31 28.12 -4.50
CA PHE A 129 23.93 27.83 -5.88
C PHE A 129 22.91 28.81 -6.46
N MET A 130 22.68 29.95 -5.80
CA MET A 130 21.83 31.01 -6.30
C MET A 130 22.23 31.40 -7.72
N GLY A 131 21.34 31.19 -8.69
CA GLY A 131 21.57 31.51 -10.09
C GLY A 131 22.45 30.57 -10.89
N ALA A 132 23.10 29.59 -10.27
CA ALA A 132 24.02 28.71 -10.97
C ALA A 132 23.31 27.91 -12.08
N LEU A 133 22.12 27.38 -11.78
CA LEU A 133 21.30 26.61 -12.72
C LEU A 133 20.70 27.45 -13.86
N MET A 134 20.85 28.77 -13.84
CA MET A 134 20.46 29.63 -14.96
C MET A 134 21.56 29.81 -16.01
N ASN A 135 22.79 29.37 -15.73
CA ASN A 135 23.90 29.48 -16.67
C ASN A 135 23.66 28.60 -17.90
N LYS A 136 23.86 29.16 -19.09
CA LYS A 136 23.72 28.50 -20.40
C LYS A 136 24.84 28.92 -21.34
N CYS A 137 25.15 28.05 -22.29
CA CYS A 137 26.02 28.39 -23.41
C CYS A 137 25.23 29.17 -24.46
N VAL A 138 25.55 30.46 -24.62
CA VAL A 138 24.91 31.36 -25.60
C VAL A 138 25.92 31.70 -26.70
N MET A 139 25.49 31.64 -27.95
CA MET A 139 26.34 31.95 -29.10
C MET A 139 26.79 33.42 -29.06
N TRP A 140 28.09 33.69 -29.17
CA TRP A 140 28.64 35.06 -29.11
C TRP A 140 28.90 35.67 -30.50
N THR A 141 29.04 34.82 -31.52
CA THR A 141 29.62 35.20 -32.82
C THR A 141 28.74 36.08 -33.72
N LEU A 142 27.43 36.14 -33.48
CA LEU A 142 26.50 36.97 -34.28
C LEU A 142 26.40 38.43 -33.82
N ALA A 143 26.76 38.76 -32.57
CA ALA A 143 26.65 40.12 -32.06
C ALA A 143 27.80 41.04 -32.54
N SER A 144 28.96 40.49 -32.93
CA SER A 144 30.15 41.27 -33.29
C SER A 144 30.26 41.64 -34.77
N ASN A 145 29.56 40.92 -35.67
CA ASN A 145 29.71 41.11 -37.12
C ASN A 145 28.58 41.94 -37.76
N SER A 146 27.43 42.05 -37.12
CA SER A 146 26.38 42.97 -37.53
C SER A 146 26.57 44.31 -36.83
N GLY A 147 27.13 45.30 -37.52
CA GLY A 147 27.21 46.70 -37.08
C GLY A 147 25.84 47.41 -36.94
N ASN A 148 24.75 46.65 -36.71
CA ASN A 148 23.44 47.18 -36.37
C ASN A 148 23.31 47.22 -34.84
N THR A 149 23.33 48.42 -34.29
CA THR A 149 23.31 48.73 -32.85
C THR A 149 21.94 48.58 -32.17
N ASP A 150 20.97 47.90 -32.79
CA ASP A 150 19.58 47.83 -32.30
C ASP A 150 19.14 46.44 -31.80
N ILE A 151 20.04 45.45 -31.73
CA ILE A 151 19.70 44.16 -31.12
C ILE A 151 19.80 44.31 -29.60
N ASP A 152 18.66 44.35 -28.90
CA ASP A 152 18.61 44.34 -27.44
C ASP A 152 19.32 43.08 -26.92
N PHE A 153 20.42 43.28 -26.20
CA PHE A 153 21.24 42.22 -25.63
C PHE A 153 20.43 41.31 -24.70
N ASN A 154 19.39 41.83 -24.05
CA ASN A 154 18.52 41.03 -23.20
C ASN A 154 17.64 40.07 -24.02
N ASP A 155 17.10 40.54 -25.15
CA ASP A 155 16.29 39.70 -26.03
C ASP A 155 17.14 38.62 -26.71
N PHE A 156 18.34 39.00 -27.18
CA PHE A 156 19.33 38.06 -27.72
C PHE A 156 19.69 36.94 -26.73
N LYS A 157 19.85 37.30 -25.46
CA LYS A 157 20.22 36.39 -24.38
C LYS A 157 19.08 35.41 -24.03
N ILE A 158 17.84 35.88 -24.06
CA ILE A 158 16.67 35.07 -23.69
C ILE A 158 16.27 34.13 -24.84
N ASN A 159 16.54 34.51 -26.09
CA ASN A 159 16.18 33.75 -27.27
C ASN A 159 16.77 32.33 -27.26
N HIS A 160 15.89 31.32 -27.27
CA HIS A 160 16.24 29.91 -27.24
C HIS A 160 17.08 29.47 -28.44
N LEU A 161 16.94 30.12 -29.60
CA LEU A 161 17.72 29.79 -30.80
C LEU A 161 19.22 30.03 -30.63
N ASN A 162 19.61 30.88 -29.69
CA ASN A 162 21.01 31.22 -29.42
C ASN A 162 21.64 30.29 -28.38
N HIS A 163 20.87 29.36 -27.79
CA HIS A 163 21.36 28.43 -26.77
C HIS A 163 21.87 27.15 -27.42
N TYR A 164 22.89 26.54 -26.82
CA TYR A 164 23.42 25.26 -27.27
C TYR A 164 22.63 24.08 -26.67
N TYR A 165 22.17 23.14 -27.51
CA TYR A 165 21.44 21.94 -27.10
C TYR A 165 22.20 20.67 -27.51
N LEU A 166 22.18 19.66 -26.63
CA LEU A 166 22.68 18.33 -26.98
C LEU A 166 21.61 17.55 -27.77
N PRO A 167 22.01 16.64 -28.67
CA PRO A 167 21.07 15.82 -29.41
C PRO A 167 20.22 14.98 -28.45
N GLY A 168 18.91 15.07 -28.59
CA GLY A 168 17.94 14.34 -27.75
C GLY A 168 17.63 14.98 -26.38
N VAL A 169 18.16 16.17 -26.08
CA VAL A 169 17.91 16.87 -24.81
C VAL A 169 17.13 18.16 -25.05
N LEU A 170 16.03 18.34 -24.30
CA LEU A 170 15.14 19.51 -24.42
C LEU A 170 15.69 20.78 -23.76
N ASP A 171 16.53 20.62 -22.73
CA ASP A 171 17.13 21.72 -21.98
C ASP A 171 18.48 22.14 -22.57
N ALA A 172 18.75 23.44 -22.55
CA ALA A 172 20.04 23.99 -22.98
C ALA A 172 21.19 23.54 -22.07
N LEU A 173 22.37 23.37 -22.66
CA LEU A 173 23.57 22.93 -21.97
C LEU A 173 23.99 23.94 -20.89
N ARG A 174 24.16 23.42 -19.67
CA ARG A 174 24.64 24.20 -18.53
C ARG A 174 26.15 24.37 -18.55
N CYS A 175 26.61 25.48 -17.99
CA CYS A 175 28.02 25.85 -17.94
C CYS A 175 28.33 26.62 -16.66
N GLY A 176 29.62 26.73 -16.32
CA GLY A 176 30.09 27.59 -15.25
C GLY A 176 31.36 28.33 -15.66
N ASN A 177 31.64 29.44 -14.98
CA ASN A 177 32.81 30.26 -15.25
C ASN A 177 34.06 29.81 -14.48
N SER A 178 33.90 28.89 -13.53
CA SER A 178 35.00 28.30 -12.77
C SER A 178 35.78 27.29 -13.62
N SER A 179 37.08 27.16 -13.40
CA SER A 179 37.95 26.18 -14.10
C SER A 179 37.50 24.73 -13.92
N ASP A 180 36.84 24.44 -12.79
CA ASP A 180 36.32 23.11 -12.46
C ASP A 180 34.89 22.86 -12.94
N ALA A 181 34.27 23.83 -13.61
CA ALA A 181 32.91 23.73 -14.13
C ALA A 181 32.88 23.29 -15.59
N GLY A 182 31.68 23.03 -16.11
CA GLY A 182 31.50 22.65 -17.51
C GLY A 182 31.74 23.84 -18.43
N HIS A 183 32.66 23.68 -19.37
CA HIS A 183 32.90 24.67 -20.42
C HIS A 183 31.92 24.52 -21.59
N CYS A 184 31.74 25.62 -22.32
CA CYS A 184 30.98 25.68 -23.56
C CYS A 184 31.85 25.29 -24.75
N PRO A 185 31.25 24.77 -25.85
CA PRO A 185 31.96 24.56 -27.10
C PRO A 185 32.40 25.88 -27.74
N GLU A 186 33.34 25.82 -28.69
CA GLU A 186 33.86 27.01 -29.38
C GLU A 186 32.73 27.84 -30.02
N GLY A 187 32.83 29.17 -29.89
CA GLY A 187 31.81 30.12 -30.38
C GLY A 187 30.64 30.39 -29.41
N PHE A 188 30.59 29.69 -28.27
CA PHE A 188 29.61 29.92 -27.21
C PHE A 188 30.26 30.43 -25.93
N THR A 189 29.62 31.41 -25.30
CA THR A 189 30.04 31.99 -24.02
C THR A 189 29.04 31.61 -22.95
N CYS A 190 29.54 31.34 -21.74
CA CYS A 190 28.70 31.01 -20.60
C CYS A 190 28.04 32.28 -20.03
N LEU A 191 26.72 32.37 -20.09
CA LEU A 191 25.95 33.50 -19.58
C LEU A 191 24.73 33.02 -18.78
N ARG A 192 24.36 33.77 -17.74
CA ARG A 192 23.18 33.49 -16.91
C ARG A 192 21.90 33.92 -17.63
N ALA A 193 21.23 33.02 -18.36
CA ALA A 193 20.22 33.38 -19.36
C ALA A 193 18.96 32.50 -19.38
N GLY A 194 17.79 33.12 -19.56
CA GLY A 194 16.49 32.45 -19.68
C GLY A 194 16.09 31.62 -18.45
N SER A 195 15.23 30.63 -18.64
CA SER A 195 14.66 29.83 -17.55
C SER A 195 15.55 28.69 -17.05
N ASN A 196 15.28 28.25 -15.81
CA ASN A 196 15.89 27.09 -15.16
C ASN A 196 15.47 25.76 -15.84
N PRO A 197 16.21 24.65 -15.64
CA PRO A 197 15.90 23.34 -16.25
C PRO A 197 14.55 22.78 -15.79
N ASN A 198 14.06 21.76 -16.51
CA ASN A 198 12.84 21.03 -16.19
C ASN A 198 11.64 21.97 -16.00
N TYR A 199 11.31 22.76 -17.02
CA TYR A 199 10.20 23.75 -17.00
C TYR A 199 10.31 24.81 -15.88
N GLY A 200 11.52 25.07 -15.38
CA GLY A 200 11.76 26.04 -14.31
C GLY A 200 11.68 25.47 -12.89
N TYR A 201 11.31 24.20 -12.73
CA TYR A 201 11.13 23.59 -11.41
C TYR A 201 12.44 23.28 -10.68
N THR A 202 13.55 23.14 -11.41
CA THR A 202 14.85 22.81 -10.81
C THR A 202 15.69 24.06 -10.60
N SER A 203 15.63 24.65 -9.40
CA SER A 203 16.37 25.89 -9.09
C SER A 203 16.76 26.03 -7.62
N PHE A 204 17.77 26.86 -7.36
CA PHE A 204 18.20 27.31 -6.02
C PHE A 204 18.03 28.82 -5.84
N ASP A 205 17.20 29.45 -6.69
CA ASP A 205 17.05 30.91 -6.73
C ASP A 205 16.16 31.44 -5.60
N SER A 206 15.15 30.65 -5.20
CA SER A 206 14.25 30.97 -4.09
C SER A 206 14.24 29.85 -3.05
N PHE A 207 13.84 30.20 -1.83
CA PHE A 207 13.79 29.26 -0.72
C PHE A 207 12.91 28.04 -1.00
N GLY A 208 11.73 28.24 -1.61
CA GLY A 208 10.81 27.14 -1.93
C GLY A 208 11.37 26.14 -2.93
N TRP A 209 11.99 26.62 -4.01
CA TRP A 209 12.60 25.74 -5.02
C TRP A 209 13.88 25.07 -4.51
N SER A 210 14.66 25.78 -3.68
CA SER A 210 15.82 25.20 -2.98
C SER A 210 15.39 24.09 -2.03
N LEU A 211 14.32 24.31 -1.24
CA LEU A 211 13.74 23.31 -0.35
C LEU A 211 13.24 22.09 -1.13
N LEU A 212 12.53 22.28 -2.24
CA LEU A 212 12.09 21.18 -3.11
C LEU A 212 13.27 20.40 -3.69
N SER A 213 14.31 21.09 -4.13
CA SER A 213 15.54 20.48 -4.65
C SER A 213 16.28 19.69 -3.56
N MET A 214 16.28 20.17 -2.32
CA MET A 214 16.84 19.44 -1.17
C MET A 214 15.99 18.24 -0.75
N ILE A 215 14.66 18.35 -0.76
CA ILE A 215 13.76 17.21 -0.53
C ILE A 215 14.04 16.13 -1.58
N ARG A 216 14.14 16.50 -2.85
CA ARG A 216 14.49 15.60 -3.96
C ARG A 216 15.83 14.89 -3.76
N LEU A 217 16.85 15.61 -3.27
CA LEU A 217 18.16 15.03 -2.92
C LEU A 217 18.07 14.05 -1.75
N MET A 218 17.27 14.37 -0.73
CA MET A 218 17.10 13.55 0.47
C MET A 218 16.27 12.29 0.21
N SER A 219 15.23 12.39 -0.64
CA SER A 219 14.39 11.26 -1.06
C SER A 219 15.05 10.39 -2.14
N LYS A 220 16.20 10.80 -2.68
CA LYS A 220 16.90 10.14 -3.79
C LYS A 220 16.05 10.04 -5.06
N ASP A 221 15.17 11.01 -5.29
CA ASP A 221 14.31 11.02 -6.48
C ASP A 221 15.01 11.72 -7.67
N PHE A 222 15.39 10.94 -8.68
CA PHE A 222 16.12 11.40 -9.86
C PHE A 222 17.28 12.35 -9.51
N TRP A 223 17.93 12.12 -8.36
CA TRP A 223 18.86 13.06 -7.73
C TRP A 223 20.17 13.20 -8.51
N GLU A 224 20.56 12.15 -9.24
CA GLU A 224 21.73 12.12 -10.11
C GLU A 224 21.71 13.24 -11.16
N ASN A 225 20.57 13.49 -11.80
CA ASN A 225 20.44 14.55 -12.80
C ASN A 225 20.65 15.93 -12.17
N LEU A 226 20.09 16.18 -10.98
CA LEU A 226 20.28 17.43 -10.25
C LEU A 226 21.77 17.64 -9.88
N VAL A 227 22.44 16.57 -9.42
CA VAL A 227 23.87 16.61 -9.12
C VAL A 227 24.68 16.89 -10.38
N HIS A 228 24.42 16.20 -11.50
CA HIS A 228 25.10 16.45 -12.76
C HIS A 228 24.92 17.89 -13.26
N LEU A 229 23.73 18.46 -13.14
CA LEU A 229 23.46 19.85 -13.51
C LEU A 229 24.23 20.84 -12.64
N LEU A 230 24.29 20.61 -11.33
CA LEU A 230 25.05 21.46 -10.40
C LEU A 230 26.56 21.33 -10.59
N LEU A 231 27.07 20.12 -10.82
CA LEU A 231 28.49 19.91 -11.11
C LEU A 231 28.92 20.66 -12.37
N ARG A 232 28.06 20.65 -13.40
CA ARG A 232 28.35 21.37 -14.63
C ARG A 232 28.24 22.89 -14.47
N ALA A 233 27.30 23.37 -13.66
CA ALA A 233 27.03 24.79 -13.49
C ALA A 233 27.94 25.51 -12.47
N ALA A 234 28.16 24.89 -11.31
CA ALA A 234 28.91 25.45 -10.20
C ALA A 234 30.36 24.91 -10.11
N GLY A 235 30.58 23.69 -10.60
CA GLY A 235 31.89 23.03 -10.62
C GLY A 235 31.97 21.78 -9.75
N LYS A 236 33.09 21.05 -9.88
CA LYS A 236 33.33 19.78 -9.18
C LYS A 236 33.37 19.89 -7.65
N PHE A 237 33.67 21.07 -7.09
CA PHE A 237 33.61 21.29 -5.63
C PHE A 237 32.23 20.99 -5.05
N ALA A 238 31.15 21.14 -5.84
CA ALA A 238 29.81 20.77 -5.41
C ALA A 238 29.72 19.29 -4.99
N VAL A 239 30.54 18.37 -5.53
CA VAL A 239 30.59 16.96 -5.07
C VAL A 239 30.89 16.88 -3.58
N ILE A 240 31.83 17.67 -3.06
CA ILE A 240 32.23 17.61 -1.65
C ILE A 240 31.05 18.01 -0.77
N LEU A 241 30.36 19.09 -1.16
CA LEU A 241 29.13 19.50 -0.48
C LEU A 241 28.07 18.40 -0.56
N PHE A 242 27.90 17.75 -1.71
CA PHE A 242 26.97 16.62 -1.85
C PHE A 242 27.33 15.44 -0.96
N VAL A 243 28.60 15.03 -0.90
CA VAL A 243 29.02 13.89 -0.07
C VAL A 243 28.84 14.21 1.41
N VAL A 244 29.23 15.40 1.86
CA VAL A 244 29.14 15.81 3.28
C VAL A 244 27.70 16.10 3.71
N LEU A 245 26.84 16.58 2.81
CA LEU A 245 25.45 16.95 3.12
C LEU A 245 24.49 15.78 2.93
N VAL A 246 24.68 14.97 1.89
CA VAL A 246 23.76 13.88 1.53
C VAL A 246 24.10 12.58 2.25
N PHE A 247 25.37 12.23 2.45
CA PHE A 247 25.72 10.95 3.05
C PHE A 247 25.33 10.88 4.55
N PRO A 248 25.72 11.85 5.41
CA PRO A 248 25.29 11.88 6.80
C PRO A 248 23.83 12.33 6.93
N GLY A 249 23.38 13.30 6.12
CA GLY A 249 22.02 13.84 6.18
C GLY A 249 20.95 12.79 5.89
N CYS A 250 21.05 12.10 4.74
CA CYS A 250 20.12 11.05 4.38
C CYS A 250 20.19 9.86 5.34
N PHE A 251 21.41 9.41 5.67
CA PHE A 251 21.57 8.24 6.54
C PHE A 251 21.02 8.49 7.94
N CYS A 252 21.34 9.63 8.56
CA CYS A 252 20.84 9.95 9.89
C CYS A 252 19.33 10.16 9.89
N VAL A 253 18.79 10.90 8.91
CA VAL A 253 17.35 11.19 8.83
C VAL A 253 16.53 9.92 8.57
N LEU A 254 16.94 9.09 7.60
CA LEU A 254 16.24 7.83 7.30
C LEU A 254 16.38 6.83 8.44
N SER A 255 17.57 6.68 9.02
CA SER A 255 17.79 5.75 10.14
C SER A 255 16.98 6.16 11.37
N LEU A 256 16.89 7.46 11.66
CA LEU A 256 16.11 7.97 12.79
C LEU A 256 14.60 7.83 12.53
N ALA A 257 14.14 8.09 11.30
CA ALA A 257 12.74 7.85 10.93
C ALA A 257 12.37 6.36 11.05
N VAL A 258 13.20 5.45 10.54
CA VAL A 258 12.99 4.00 10.65
C VAL A 258 13.01 3.55 12.11
N ALA A 259 13.97 4.05 12.92
CA ALA A 259 14.04 3.72 14.33
C ALA A 259 12.77 4.13 15.09
N VAL A 260 12.23 5.32 14.83
CA VAL A 260 11.00 5.78 15.51
C VAL A 260 9.76 5.07 14.98
N VAL A 261 9.68 4.75 13.69
CA VAL A 261 8.60 3.90 13.15
C VAL A 261 8.66 2.50 13.78
N ALA A 262 9.86 1.92 13.91
CA ALA A 262 10.06 0.62 14.55
C ALA A 262 9.66 0.66 16.02
N MET A 263 10.07 1.68 16.77
CA MET A 263 9.63 1.89 18.16
C MET A 263 8.10 2.03 18.25
N ALA A 264 7.49 2.90 17.44
CA ALA A 264 6.04 3.10 17.43
C ALA A 264 5.27 1.83 17.06
N CYS A 265 5.77 1.04 16.10
CA CYS A 265 5.17 -0.22 15.71
C CYS A 265 5.32 -1.29 16.80
N SER A 266 6.48 -1.34 17.47
CA SER A 266 6.71 -2.26 18.59
C SER A 266 5.80 -1.94 19.78
N GLU A 267 5.66 -0.66 20.13
CA GLU A 267 4.76 -0.21 21.20
C GLU A 267 3.29 -0.45 20.85
N ALA A 268 2.88 -0.22 19.59
CA ALA A 268 1.53 -0.51 19.14
C ALA A 268 1.20 -2.00 19.26
N GLY A 269 2.14 -2.88 18.91
CA GLY A 269 1.99 -4.33 19.09
C GLY A 269 1.87 -4.74 20.56
N VAL A 270 2.66 -4.13 21.45
CA VAL A 270 2.57 -4.39 22.91
C VAL A 270 1.23 -3.93 23.45
N SER A 271 0.76 -2.73 23.08
CA SER A 271 -0.55 -2.20 23.50
C SER A 271 -1.70 -3.09 23.04
N GLU A 272 -1.63 -3.62 21.82
CA GLU A 272 -2.68 -4.53 21.31
C GLU A 272 -2.66 -5.89 22.03
N ALA A 273 -1.46 -6.39 22.40
CA ALA A 273 -1.34 -7.61 23.18
C ALA A 273 -1.91 -7.44 24.59
N THR A 274 -1.64 -6.32 25.26
CA THR A 274 -2.21 -6.02 26.59
C THR A 274 -3.72 -5.88 26.53
N ASP A 275 -4.27 -5.21 25.51
CA ASP A 275 -5.72 -5.07 25.33
C ASP A 275 -6.40 -6.43 25.13
N ARG A 276 -5.80 -7.33 24.33
CA ARG A 276 -6.31 -8.70 24.14
C ARG A 276 -6.25 -9.53 25.41
N GLU A 277 -5.21 -9.38 26.22
CA GLU A 277 -5.07 -10.06 27.51
C GLU A 277 -6.11 -9.57 28.53
N GLU A 278 -6.39 -8.27 28.57
CA GLU A 278 -7.47 -7.72 29.38
C GLU A 278 -8.86 -8.21 28.94
N GLU A 279 -9.14 -8.24 27.63
CA GLU A 279 -10.39 -8.77 27.09
C GLU A 279 -10.58 -10.25 27.45
N PHE A 280 -9.53 -11.06 27.24
CA PHE A 280 -9.55 -12.48 27.59
C PHE A 280 -9.77 -12.68 29.09
N SER A 281 -9.08 -11.91 29.93
CA SER A 281 -9.23 -11.96 31.40
C SER A 281 -10.66 -11.60 31.85
N ARG A 282 -11.31 -10.64 31.19
CA ARG A 282 -12.73 -10.29 31.47
C ARG A 282 -13.67 -11.42 31.05
N ILE A 283 -13.46 -12.05 29.91
CA ILE A 283 -14.29 -13.17 29.44
C ILE A 283 -14.16 -14.36 30.40
N VAL A 284 -12.94 -14.73 30.80
CA VAL A 284 -12.69 -15.80 31.77
C VAL A 284 -13.37 -15.50 33.12
N ALA A 285 -13.31 -14.26 33.61
CA ALA A 285 -13.99 -13.87 34.84
C ALA A 285 -15.54 -13.93 34.76
N VAL A 286 -16.12 -13.79 33.57
CA VAL A 286 -17.57 -13.97 33.36
C VAL A 286 -17.92 -15.46 33.28
N LEU A 287 -17.11 -16.28 32.60
CA LEU A 287 -17.32 -17.72 32.53
C LEU A 287 -17.23 -18.38 33.92
N LYS A 288 -16.22 -18.02 34.71
CA LYS A 288 -16.07 -18.51 36.08
C LYS A 288 -17.27 -18.17 36.96
N ARG A 289 -17.85 -16.97 36.82
CA ARG A 289 -19.08 -16.60 37.53
C ARG A 289 -20.29 -17.42 37.10
N ARG A 290 -20.39 -17.79 35.81
CA ARG A 290 -21.46 -18.68 35.34
C ARG A 290 -21.30 -20.10 35.87
N GLU A 291 -20.07 -20.62 35.90
CA GLU A 291 -19.78 -21.92 36.50
C GLU A 291 -20.13 -21.93 37.99
N GLU A 292 -19.75 -20.90 38.75
CA GLU A 292 -20.11 -20.78 40.17
C GLU A 292 -21.64 -20.66 40.41
N GLU A 293 -22.37 -19.99 39.50
CA GLU A 293 -23.84 -19.90 39.54
C GLU A 293 -24.52 -21.22 39.14
N GLU A 294 -23.93 -21.99 38.22
CA GLU A 294 -24.39 -23.32 37.81
C GLU A 294 -24.13 -24.36 38.90
N ASP A 295 -22.92 -24.41 39.47
CA ASP A 295 -22.57 -25.27 40.61
C ASP A 295 -23.44 -24.95 41.83
N GLY A 296 -23.73 -23.67 42.10
CA GLY A 296 -24.64 -23.26 43.17
C GLY A 296 -26.09 -23.68 42.93
N ARG A 297 -26.54 -23.69 41.66
CA ARG A 297 -27.86 -24.21 41.27
C ARG A 297 -27.94 -25.73 41.32
N GLU A 298 -26.88 -26.44 40.94
CA GLU A 298 -26.79 -27.90 41.04
C GLU A 298 -26.71 -28.36 42.50
N ALA A 299 -25.92 -27.69 43.34
CA ALA A 299 -25.87 -27.98 44.78
C ALA A 299 -27.23 -27.71 45.47
N SER A 300 -27.94 -26.66 45.07
CA SER A 300 -29.29 -26.36 45.58
C SER A 300 -30.36 -27.34 45.05
N ARG A 301 -30.23 -27.83 43.80
CA ARG A 301 -31.07 -28.92 43.25
C ARG A 301 -30.79 -30.27 43.92
N ALA A 302 -29.52 -30.58 44.22
CA ALA A 302 -29.12 -31.79 44.92
C ALA A 302 -29.61 -31.81 46.39
N ALA A 303 -29.74 -30.65 47.04
CA ALA A 303 -30.32 -30.53 48.38
C ALA A 303 -31.86 -30.63 48.41
N LEU A 304 -32.54 -30.57 47.27
CA LEU A 304 -34.01 -30.58 47.14
C LEU A 304 -34.56 -31.85 46.48
N THR A 305 -33.73 -32.86 46.18
CA THR A 305 -34.18 -34.10 45.54
C THR A 305 -33.53 -35.33 46.18
N GLU A 306 -34.17 -35.85 47.23
CA GLU A 306 -34.08 -37.27 47.59
C GLU A 306 -35.32 -38.05 47.13
N ASP A 307 -36.19 -37.45 46.31
CA ASP A 307 -37.27 -38.16 45.61
C ASP A 307 -37.44 -37.58 44.19
N GLN A 308 -37.50 -38.50 43.23
CA GLN A 308 -37.72 -38.32 41.78
C GLN A 308 -36.47 -38.10 40.92
N GLU A 309 -35.88 -39.25 40.58
CA GLU A 309 -35.12 -39.49 39.37
C GLU A 309 -35.86 -39.00 38.10
N ASN A 310 -35.06 -38.35 37.24
CA ASN A 310 -35.20 -38.28 35.78
C ASN A 310 -36.33 -37.43 35.21
N ASN A 311 -36.09 -36.12 35.17
CA ASN A 311 -36.39 -35.30 33.99
C ASN A 311 -35.50 -34.03 33.98
N MET A 312 -34.54 -33.98 33.06
CA MET A 312 -33.79 -32.77 32.75
C MET A 312 -33.60 -32.64 31.25
N GLU A 313 -34.39 -31.74 30.64
CA GLU A 313 -34.08 -31.13 29.35
C GLU A 313 -33.26 -29.85 29.56
N GLY A 314 -32.35 -29.61 28.60
CA GLY A 314 -31.51 -28.42 28.42
C GLY A 314 -30.27 -28.82 27.60
N VAL A 315 -30.40 -29.03 26.29
CA VAL A 315 -30.19 -28.03 25.22
C VAL A 315 -28.85 -27.29 25.37
N ASP A 316 -27.80 -27.84 24.77
CA ASP A 316 -27.08 -27.18 23.67
C ASP A 316 -26.00 -28.12 23.11
N GLU A 317 -26.27 -28.77 21.98
CA GLU A 317 -25.23 -29.07 21.01
C GLU A 317 -25.83 -29.14 19.59
N LYS A 318 -25.23 -28.35 18.69
CA LYS A 318 -25.64 -28.06 17.30
C LYS A 318 -26.13 -29.28 16.51
N GLN A 319 -27.43 -29.54 16.55
CA GLN A 319 -28.13 -30.36 15.55
C GLN A 319 -28.18 -29.57 14.23
N ARG A 320 -27.17 -29.74 13.36
CA ARG A 320 -27.24 -29.28 11.96
C ARG A 320 -28.31 -30.09 11.24
N THR A 321 -29.48 -29.49 11.05
CA THR A 321 -30.51 -29.98 10.13
C THR A 321 -30.00 -29.87 8.70
N CYS A 322 -29.49 -30.98 8.17
CA CYS A 322 -29.22 -31.14 6.74
C CYS A 322 -30.14 -32.24 6.19
N PRO A 323 -30.75 -32.05 5.01
CA PRO A 323 -31.72 -32.99 4.45
C PRO A 323 -31.07 -34.35 4.13
N PRO A 324 -31.77 -35.47 4.36
CA PRO A 324 -31.21 -36.82 4.28
C PRO A 324 -30.68 -37.19 2.88
N CYS A 325 -31.24 -36.63 1.80
CA CYS A 325 -30.80 -36.93 0.43
C CYS A 325 -29.42 -36.34 0.08
N TRP A 326 -29.03 -35.20 0.66
CA TRP A 326 -27.70 -34.61 0.40
C TRP A 326 -26.59 -35.36 1.14
N PHE A 327 -26.90 -35.96 2.29
CA PHE A 327 -25.94 -36.77 3.05
C PHE A 327 -25.66 -38.12 2.39
N VAL A 328 -26.63 -38.69 1.67
CA VAL A 328 -26.45 -39.91 0.87
C VAL A 328 -25.65 -39.61 -0.39
N LEU A 329 -25.95 -38.51 -1.09
CA LEU A 329 -25.19 -38.08 -2.27
C LEU A 329 -23.75 -37.70 -1.90
N ALA A 330 -23.55 -37.01 -0.78
CA ALA A 330 -22.23 -36.69 -0.24
C ALA A 330 -21.49 -37.94 0.25
N ASN A 331 -22.14 -38.88 0.94
CA ASN A 331 -21.44 -40.12 1.31
C ASN A 331 -21.14 -41.03 0.12
N PHE A 332 -21.80 -40.86 -1.04
CA PHE A 332 -21.50 -41.62 -2.26
C PHE A 332 -20.44 -40.95 -3.14
N LEU A 333 -20.52 -39.62 -3.34
CA LEU A 333 -19.57 -38.85 -4.16
C LEU A 333 -18.31 -38.42 -3.39
N LEU A 334 -18.44 -38.17 -2.08
CA LEU A 334 -17.40 -37.60 -1.21
C LEU A 334 -16.73 -38.66 -0.31
N LYS A 335 -17.33 -39.84 -0.12
CA LYS A 335 -16.70 -40.97 0.61
C LYS A 335 -16.68 -42.22 -0.27
N TRP A 336 -15.51 -42.52 -0.81
CA TRP A 336 -15.31 -43.66 -1.70
C TRP A 336 -15.10 -44.92 -0.86
N ASN A 337 -16.17 -45.46 -0.25
CA ASN A 337 -16.11 -46.56 0.71
C ASN A 337 -16.98 -47.78 0.33
N CYS A 338 -17.19 -48.01 -0.97
CA CYS A 338 -18.16 -49.00 -1.49
C CYS A 338 -17.71 -50.47 -1.49
N CYS A 339 -16.43 -50.81 -1.25
CA CYS A 339 -15.97 -52.20 -1.23
C CYS A 339 -14.79 -52.43 -0.27
N GLY A 340 -14.66 -53.63 0.30
CA GLY A 340 -13.52 -54.02 1.14
C GLY A 340 -12.18 -54.00 0.39
N CYS A 341 -12.16 -54.40 -0.90
CA CYS A 341 -10.97 -54.28 -1.76
C CYS A 341 -10.55 -52.81 -1.98
N TRP A 342 -11.53 -51.89 -2.05
CA TRP A 342 -11.26 -50.47 -2.26
C TRP A 342 -10.69 -49.80 -1.01
N ARG A 343 -11.18 -50.17 0.18
CA ARG A 343 -10.60 -49.70 1.46
C ARG A 343 -9.17 -50.18 1.66
N TRP A 344 -8.88 -51.42 1.26
CA TRP A 344 -7.53 -51.97 1.31
C TRP A 344 -6.56 -51.21 0.38
N LEU A 345 -6.98 -50.94 -0.88
CA LEU A 345 -6.21 -50.14 -1.83
C LEU A 345 -5.97 -48.72 -1.30
N LYS A 346 -7.00 -48.09 -0.73
CA LYS A 346 -6.92 -46.76 -0.13
C LYS A 346 -5.96 -46.69 1.04
N GLN A 347 -5.99 -47.66 1.96
CA GLN A 347 -5.04 -47.72 3.08
C GLN A 347 -3.59 -47.86 2.60
N ARG A 348 -3.37 -48.63 1.52
CA ARG A 348 -2.04 -48.77 0.93
C ARG A 348 -1.56 -47.50 0.24
N LEU A 349 -2.44 -46.82 -0.49
CA LEU A 349 -2.16 -45.53 -1.12
C LEU A 349 -1.92 -44.43 -0.09
N TYR A 350 -2.69 -44.40 1.00
CA TYR A 350 -2.48 -43.46 2.11
C TYR A 350 -1.10 -43.66 2.74
N ALA A 351 -0.71 -44.90 3.06
CA ALA A 351 0.63 -45.20 3.58
C ALA A 351 1.77 -44.85 2.59
N PHE A 352 1.49 -44.85 1.29
CA PHE A 352 2.46 -44.45 0.26
C PHE A 352 2.58 -42.93 0.14
N VAL A 353 1.44 -42.21 0.11
CA VAL A 353 1.39 -40.75 -0.03
C VAL A 353 1.89 -40.03 1.22
N THR A 354 1.65 -40.57 2.42
CA THR A 354 2.15 -40.00 3.68
C THR A 354 3.62 -40.37 3.95
N ASN A 355 4.31 -41.02 2.99
CA ASN A 355 5.70 -41.39 3.17
C ASN A 355 6.61 -40.16 2.90
N PRO A 356 7.53 -39.80 3.83
CA PRO A 356 8.42 -38.65 3.65
C PRO A 356 9.28 -38.70 2.38
N PHE A 357 9.57 -39.89 1.84
CA PHE A 357 10.30 -40.02 0.56
C PHE A 357 9.48 -39.57 -0.65
N PHE A 358 8.16 -39.77 -0.64
CA PHE A 358 7.28 -39.33 -1.72
C PHE A 358 7.21 -37.80 -1.73
N ASP A 359 7.00 -37.17 -0.57
CA ASP A 359 7.01 -35.72 -0.44
C ASP A 359 8.36 -35.10 -0.82
N LEU A 360 9.48 -35.71 -0.41
CA LEU A 360 10.82 -35.28 -0.84
C LEU A 360 10.98 -35.35 -2.37
N GLY A 361 10.47 -36.42 -2.99
CA GLY A 361 10.48 -36.59 -4.44
C GLY A 361 9.72 -35.47 -5.17
N ILE A 362 8.54 -35.08 -4.66
CA ILE A 362 7.76 -33.97 -5.20
C ILE A 362 8.51 -32.65 -5.02
N VAL A 363 9.09 -32.38 -3.84
CA VAL A 363 9.87 -31.16 -3.60
C VAL A 363 11.06 -31.05 -4.57
N VAL A 364 11.78 -32.15 -4.82
CA VAL A 364 12.85 -32.18 -5.83
C VAL A 364 12.30 -31.90 -7.23
N CYS A 365 11.14 -32.47 -7.60
CA CYS A 365 10.50 -32.18 -8.88
C CYS A 365 10.09 -30.70 -9.02
N ILE A 366 9.65 -30.05 -7.95
CA ILE A 366 9.33 -28.61 -7.93
C ILE A 366 10.59 -27.77 -8.21
N VAL A 367 11.70 -28.09 -7.53
CA VAL A 367 12.98 -27.39 -7.72
C VAL A 367 13.50 -27.62 -9.15
N LEU A 368 13.44 -28.84 -9.67
CA LEU A 368 13.85 -29.12 -11.04
C LEU A 368 12.98 -28.38 -12.05
N ASN A 369 11.66 -28.43 -11.92
CA ASN A 369 10.74 -27.69 -12.79
C ASN A 369 11.02 -26.18 -12.81
N THR A 370 11.31 -25.57 -11.65
CA THR A 370 11.70 -24.15 -11.58
C THR A 370 13.04 -23.86 -12.26
N VAL A 371 14.04 -24.75 -12.10
CA VAL A 371 15.31 -24.64 -12.83
C VAL A 371 15.10 -24.72 -14.33
N PHE A 372 14.33 -25.71 -14.82
CA PHE A 372 14.00 -25.83 -16.24
C PHE A 372 13.31 -24.58 -16.78
N MET A 373 12.28 -24.06 -16.08
CA MET A 373 11.60 -22.81 -16.45
C MET A 373 12.55 -21.60 -16.49
N SER A 374 13.56 -21.55 -15.61
CA SER A 374 14.55 -20.46 -15.60
C SER A 374 15.59 -20.52 -16.74
N LEU A 375 15.66 -21.63 -17.48
CA LEU A 375 16.58 -21.77 -18.62
C LEU A 375 16.06 -21.09 -19.90
N ASP A 376 14.83 -20.57 -19.88
CA ASP A 376 14.26 -19.78 -20.96
C ASP A 376 15.09 -18.50 -21.21
N HIS A 377 15.63 -18.37 -22.42
CA HIS A 377 16.47 -17.23 -22.82
C HIS A 377 16.25 -16.85 -24.29
N TYR A 378 16.55 -15.60 -24.63
CA TYR A 378 16.47 -15.07 -26.00
C TYR A 378 17.86 -14.81 -26.59
N PRO A 379 18.16 -15.21 -27.85
CA PRO A 379 17.31 -15.99 -28.75
C PRO A 379 17.42 -17.50 -28.47
N MET A 380 16.27 -18.17 -28.38
CA MET A 380 16.19 -19.61 -28.15
C MET A 380 16.29 -20.38 -29.47
N THR A 381 16.96 -21.52 -29.48
CA THR A 381 16.91 -22.44 -30.64
C THR A 381 15.63 -23.27 -30.61
N GLU A 382 15.04 -23.58 -31.77
CA GLU A 382 13.80 -24.37 -31.87
C GLU A 382 13.89 -25.73 -31.17
N LYS A 383 15.07 -26.37 -31.20
CA LYS A 383 15.33 -27.63 -30.51
C LYS A 383 15.28 -27.49 -28.99
N PHE A 384 15.84 -26.41 -28.47
CA PHE A 384 15.84 -26.16 -27.03
C PHE A 384 14.43 -25.85 -26.52
N TRP A 385 13.63 -25.14 -27.32
CA TRP A 385 12.22 -24.86 -27.03
C TRP A 385 11.36 -26.13 -26.94
N GLN A 386 11.58 -27.07 -27.86
CA GLN A 386 10.90 -28.36 -27.83
C GLN A 386 11.26 -29.18 -26.57
N ILE A 387 12.55 -29.27 -26.22
CA ILE A 387 13.01 -29.99 -25.03
C ILE A 387 12.38 -29.40 -23.75
N LEU A 388 12.34 -28.07 -23.65
CA LEU A 388 11.76 -27.42 -22.48
C LEU A 388 10.23 -27.60 -22.41
N GLY A 389 9.54 -27.55 -23.54
CA GLY A 389 8.11 -27.85 -23.63
C GLY A 389 7.77 -29.29 -23.22
N GLU A 390 8.57 -30.26 -23.67
CA GLU A 390 8.43 -31.66 -23.25
C GLU A 390 8.70 -31.84 -21.76
N ALA A 391 9.75 -31.22 -21.22
CA ALA A 391 10.04 -31.27 -19.79
C ALA A 391 8.90 -30.70 -18.93
N ASN A 392 8.33 -29.56 -19.33
CA ASN A 392 7.20 -28.94 -18.64
C ASN A 392 5.93 -29.80 -18.67
N LEU A 393 5.69 -30.51 -19.77
CA LEU A 393 4.60 -31.48 -19.87
C LEU A 393 4.81 -32.64 -18.88
N VAL A 394 6.04 -33.15 -18.77
CA VAL A 394 6.39 -34.22 -17.83
C VAL A 394 6.18 -33.76 -16.38
N PHE A 395 6.67 -32.58 -16.00
CA PHE A 395 6.45 -32.04 -14.66
C PHE A 395 4.96 -31.82 -14.36
N SER A 396 4.20 -31.30 -15.32
CA SER A 396 2.74 -31.13 -15.19
C SER A 396 2.02 -32.46 -14.97
N ALA A 397 2.45 -33.52 -15.65
CA ALA A 397 1.92 -34.86 -15.46
C ALA A 397 2.25 -35.43 -14.07
N ILE A 398 3.47 -35.18 -13.57
CA ILE A 398 3.88 -35.61 -12.22
C ILE A 398 3.01 -34.92 -11.14
N PHE A 399 2.78 -33.61 -11.24
CA PHE A 399 1.92 -32.88 -10.30
C PHE A 399 0.44 -33.28 -10.41
N ALA A 400 -0.06 -33.52 -11.62
CA ALA A 400 -1.41 -34.02 -11.81
C ALA A 400 -1.59 -35.42 -11.19
N ALA A 401 -0.60 -36.31 -11.37
CA ALA A 401 -0.62 -37.65 -10.76
C ALA A 401 -0.55 -37.57 -9.23
N GLU A 402 0.31 -36.71 -8.68
CA GLU A 402 0.38 -36.44 -7.24
C GLU A 402 -0.98 -36.00 -6.68
N MET A 403 -1.63 -35.01 -7.32
CA MET A 403 -2.93 -34.51 -6.90
C MET A 403 -4.00 -35.61 -6.88
N VAL A 404 -4.05 -36.44 -7.93
CA VAL A 404 -4.99 -37.56 -8.03
C VAL A 404 -4.71 -38.61 -6.95
N LEU A 405 -3.44 -38.93 -6.70
CA LEU A 405 -3.06 -39.88 -5.63
C LEU A 405 -3.45 -39.35 -4.24
N LYS A 406 -3.25 -38.06 -3.96
CA LYS A 406 -3.66 -37.42 -2.71
C LYS A 406 -5.19 -37.39 -2.52
N LEU A 407 -5.94 -37.10 -3.58
CA LEU A 407 -7.41 -37.11 -3.57
C LEU A 407 -7.99 -38.51 -3.28
N VAL A 408 -7.41 -39.56 -3.87
CA VAL A 408 -7.85 -40.94 -3.65
C VAL A 408 -7.46 -41.43 -2.24
N ALA A 409 -6.33 -40.96 -1.69
CA ALA A 409 -5.86 -41.34 -0.37
C ALA A 409 -6.69 -40.72 0.78
N MET A 410 -7.00 -39.42 0.73
CA MET A 410 -7.58 -38.66 1.86
C MET A 410 -9.10 -38.41 1.78
N ASP A 411 -9.77 -38.91 0.73
CA ASP A 411 -11.10 -38.48 0.29
C ASP A 411 -11.16 -37.00 -0.14
N PRO A 412 -12.03 -36.63 -1.10
CA PRO A 412 -12.20 -35.23 -1.51
C PRO A 412 -12.49 -34.29 -0.33
N TYR A 413 -13.28 -34.73 0.65
CA TYR A 413 -13.60 -33.93 1.83
C TYR A 413 -12.39 -33.67 2.73
N GLY A 414 -11.57 -34.69 3.00
CA GLY A 414 -10.36 -34.56 3.83
C GLY A 414 -9.27 -33.75 3.12
N TYR A 415 -9.14 -33.91 1.81
CA TYR A 415 -8.22 -33.14 0.98
C TYR A 415 -8.58 -31.64 0.94
N PHE A 416 -9.85 -31.28 0.72
CA PHE A 416 -10.24 -29.86 0.73
C PHE A 416 -10.24 -29.25 2.14
N GLN A 417 -10.50 -30.03 3.19
CA GLN A 417 -10.44 -29.51 4.55
C GLN A 417 -9.01 -29.14 4.98
N THR A 418 -8.01 -29.95 4.61
CA THR A 418 -6.60 -29.68 4.92
C THR A 418 -5.96 -28.58 4.05
N HIS A 419 -6.47 -28.34 2.84
CA HIS A 419 -5.95 -27.30 1.95
C HIS A 419 -6.70 -25.95 2.02
N CYS A 420 -8.00 -25.95 2.32
CA CYS A 420 -8.79 -24.71 2.42
C CYS A 420 -8.83 -24.14 3.85
N ILE A 421 -8.49 -24.93 4.86
CA ILE A 421 -8.33 -24.44 6.23
C ILE A 421 -6.82 -24.38 6.48
N PRO A 422 -6.18 -23.20 6.40
CA PRO A 422 -4.84 -23.08 6.95
C PRO A 422 -4.92 -23.51 8.40
N ASP A 423 -4.13 -24.53 8.78
CA ASP A 423 -4.04 -25.01 10.16
C ASP A 423 -3.71 -23.84 11.08
N THR A 424 -4.73 -23.25 11.70
CA THR A 424 -4.60 -22.42 12.88
C THR A 424 -4.43 -23.30 14.12
N SER A 425 -3.56 -24.30 14.02
CA SER A 425 -3.16 -25.16 15.13
C SER A 425 -1.65 -25.41 15.09
N PHE A 426 -0.89 -24.32 15.05
CA PHE A 426 0.38 -24.27 15.78
C PHE A 426 0.02 -24.27 17.27
N THR A 427 -0.26 -25.44 17.84
CA THR A 427 -0.15 -25.77 19.28
C THR A 427 -0.66 -27.20 19.48
N GLN A 428 0.25 -28.16 19.60
CA GLN A 428 0.38 -29.06 20.76
C GLN A 428 1.16 -30.34 20.39
N ASN A 429 2.20 -30.56 21.21
CA ASN A 429 2.79 -31.84 21.57
C ASN A 429 3.64 -32.60 20.54
N SER A 430 4.94 -32.31 20.59
CA SER A 430 5.97 -33.31 20.91
C SER A 430 7.18 -32.64 21.55
#